data_AF-A0A935K098-F1
#
_entry.id   AF-A0A935K098-F1
#
_cell.length_a   1.000
_cell.length_b   1.000
_cell.length_c   1.000
_cell.angle_alpha   90.00
_cell.angle_beta   90.00
_cell.angle_gamma   90.00
#
_symmetry.space_group_name_H-M   'P 1'
#
loop_
_entity.id
_entity.type
_entity.pdbx_description
1 polymer ?
#
loop_
_entity_poly.entity_id
_entity_poly.type
_entity_poly.pdbx_seq_one_letter_code
_entity_poly.pdbx_strand_id
1 'polypeptide(L)'
;MVGCILRTKRISAVARSHFVLEEALMRLHGYPDLEQHIAEHRAFSARLAQLEEQAIRQDVSLHIIEFIKQWLMNHIGGSDQSYVPCLRTMPIV
;
A
#
# COMPACT_ATOMS: atom_id res chain seq x y z
N MET A 1 -4.98 -21.12 -10.83
CA MET A 1 -4.15 -20.67 -9.69
C MET A 1 -2.94 -19.83 -10.12
N VAL A 2 -2.04 -20.30 -11.01
CA VAL A 2 -0.82 -19.55 -11.43
C VAL A 2 -1.10 -18.13 -12.00
N GLY A 3 -2.18 -17.96 -12.77
CA GLY A 3 -2.55 -16.64 -13.32
C GLY A 3 -2.99 -15.60 -12.27
N CYS A 4 -3.50 -16.04 -11.11
CA CYS A 4 -3.85 -15.14 -10.00
C CYS A 4 -2.58 -14.57 -9.35
N ILE A 5 -1.62 -15.45 -9.09
CA ILE A 5 -0.32 -15.11 -8.48
C ILE A 5 0.50 -14.15 -9.37
N LEU A 6 0.51 -14.34 -10.69
CA LEU A 6 1.23 -13.43 -11.58
C LEU A 6 0.63 -12.01 -11.60
N ARG A 7 -0.69 -11.89 -11.45
CA ARG A 7 -1.38 -10.60 -11.38
C ARG A 7 -1.10 -9.89 -10.05
N THR A 8 -1.09 -10.62 -8.94
CA THR A 8 -0.83 -10.04 -7.61
C THR A 8 0.62 -9.58 -7.47
N LYS A 9 1.58 -10.31 -8.05
CA LYS A 9 3.00 -9.92 -8.10
C LYS A 9 3.20 -8.53 -8.72
N ARG A 10 2.47 -8.22 -9.79
CA ARG A 10 2.49 -6.89 -10.41
C ARG A 10 1.94 -5.80 -9.49
N ILE A 11 0.82 -6.07 -8.82
CA ILE A 11 0.21 -5.13 -7.88
C ILE A 11 1.16 -4.86 -6.70
N SER A 12 1.75 -5.91 -6.13
CA SER A 12 2.73 -5.80 -5.04
C SER A 12 3.93 -4.94 -5.44
N ALA A 13 4.47 -5.11 -6.64
CA ALA A 13 5.59 -4.30 -7.13
C ALA A 13 5.22 -2.82 -7.29
N VAL A 14 4.06 -2.51 -7.87
CA VAL A 14 3.58 -1.13 -8.03
C VAL A 14 3.32 -0.48 -6.67
N ALA A 15 2.63 -1.18 -5.76
CA ALA A 15 2.36 -0.69 -4.41
C ALA A 15 3.65 -0.41 -3.63
N ARG A 16 4.64 -1.31 -3.69
CA ARG A 16 5.93 -1.11 -3.02
C ARG A 16 6.65 0.15 -3.51
N SER A 17 6.69 0.38 -4.83
CA SER A 17 7.33 1.58 -5.38
C SER A 17 6.60 2.86 -4.96
N HIS A 18 5.27 2.82 -4.92
CA HIS A 18 4.44 3.93 -4.44
C HIS A 18 4.71 4.23 -2.96
N PHE A 19 4.67 3.22 -2.09
CA PHE A 19 4.94 3.36 -0.65
C PHE A 19 6.32 3.94 -0.38
N VAL A 20 7.35 3.48 -1.08
CA VAL A 20 8.72 4.02 -0.93
C VAL A 20 8.77 5.51 -1.26
N LEU A 21 8.08 5.94 -2.32
CA LEU A 21 8.03 7.35 -2.70
C LEU A 21 7.31 8.19 -1.64
N GLU A 22 6.14 7.76 -1.19
CA GLU A 22 5.37 8.48 -0.18
C GLU A 22 6.12 8.58 1.14
N GLU A 23 6.69 7.47 1.63
CA GLU A 23 7.47 7.46 2.85
C GLU A 23 8.69 8.39 2.76
N ALA A 24 9.34 8.46 1.59
CA ALA A 24 10.44 9.39 1.37
C ALA A 24 9.95 10.85 1.42
N LEU A 25 8.82 11.16 0.79
CA LEU A 25 8.21 12.49 0.83
C LEU A 25 7.80 12.88 2.25
N MET A 26 7.13 11.98 2.97
CA MET A 26 6.73 12.17 4.37
C MET A 26 7.94 12.39 5.28
N ARG A 27 9.02 11.61 5.11
CA ARG A 27 10.30 11.82 5.84
C ARG A 27 10.89 13.19 5.57
N LEU A 28 10.96 13.58 4.29
CA LEU A 28 11.56 14.84 3.87
C LEU A 28 10.83 16.05 4.47
N HIS A 29 9.49 15.97 4.58
CA HIS A 29 8.67 17.07 5.08
C HIS A 29 8.35 16.96 6.58
N GLY A 30 8.87 15.94 7.27
CA GLY A 30 8.68 15.78 8.71
C GLY A 30 7.24 15.47 9.11
N TYR A 31 6.54 14.63 8.32
CA TYR A 31 5.18 14.22 8.64
C TYR A 31 5.12 13.51 10.01
N PRO A 32 4.33 14.02 10.98
CA PRO A 32 4.34 13.51 12.36
C PRO A 32 3.97 12.03 12.50
N ASP A 33 3.05 11.54 11.67
CA ASP A 33 2.50 10.18 11.77
C ASP A 33 3.16 9.19 10.80
N LEU A 34 4.38 9.51 10.33
CA LEU A 34 5.12 8.69 9.36
C LEU A 34 5.22 7.21 9.77
N GLU A 35 5.59 6.92 11.02
CA GLU A 35 5.78 5.53 11.46
C GLU A 35 4.47 4.73 11.45
N GLN A 36 3.35 5.40 11.74
CA GLN A 36 2.03 4.80 11.64
C GLN A 36 1.67 4.52 10.16
N HIS A 37 1.94 5.46 9.25
CA HIS A 37 1.72 5.28 7.82
C HIS A 37 2.56 4.12 7.24
N ILE A 38 3.84 4.03 7.64
CA ILE A 38 4.73 2.91 7.30
C ILE A 38 4.15 1.58 7.81
N ALA A 39 3.58 1.57 9.03
CA ALA A 39 2.98 0.35 9.58
C ALA A 39 1.79 -0.13 8.74
N GLU A 40 0.98 0.79 8.21
CA GLU A 40 -0.13 0.47 7.30
C GLU A 40 0.37 -0.16 5.99
N HIS A 41 1.40 0.41 5.37
CA HIS A 41 2.05 -0.14 4.17
C HIS A 41 2.61 -1.56 4.40
N ARG A 42 3.26 -1.77 5.55
CA ARG A 42 3.79 -3.08 5.94
C ARG A 42 2.68 -4.10 6.16
N ALA A 43 1.60 -3.70 6.84
CA ALA A 43 0.44 -4.55 7.07
C ALA A 43 -0.23 -4.97 5.76
N PHE A 44 -0.39 -4.03 4.81
CA PHE A 44 -0.88 -4.34 3.47
C PHE A 44 -0.01 -5.38 2.77
N SER A 45 1.30 -5.14 2.73
CA SER A 45 2.27 -6.01 2.05
C SER A 45 2.27 -7.42 2.64
N ALA A 46 2.23 -7.52 3.97
CA ALA A 46 2.18 -8.80 4.67
C ALA A 46 0.88 -9.56 4.38
N ARG A 47 -0.27 -8.86 4.40
CA ARG A 47 -1.57 -9.48 4.12
C ARG A 47 -1.68 -9.95 2.68
N LEU A 48 -1.19 -9.17 1.72
CA LEU A 48 -1.16 -9.58 0.31
C LEU A 48 -0.29 -10.83 0.12
N ALA A 49 0.90 -10.89 0.74
CA ALA A 49 1.77 -12.06 0.68
C ALA A 49 1.10 -13.34 1.25
N GLN A 50 0.36 -13.20 2.36
CA GLN A 50 -0.43 -14.32 2.92
C GLN A 50 -1.50 -14.81 1.94
N LEU A 51 -2.20 -13.90 1.26
CA LEU A 51 -3.21 -14.28 0.27
C LEU A 51 -2.57 -14.93 -0.97
N GLU A 52 -1.38 -14.48 -1.39
CA GLU A 52 -0.62 -15.13 -2.46
C GLU A 52 -0.22 -16.57 -2.10
N GLU A 53 0.18 -16.81 -0.85
CA GLU A 53 0.47 -18.16 -0.37
C GLU A 53 -0.78 -19.06 -0.36
N GLN A 54 -1.92 -18.53 0.11
CA GLN A 54 -3.19 -19.25 0.08
C GLN A 54 -3.64 -19.58 -1.35
N ALA A 55 -3.34 -18.69 -2.31
CA ALA A 55 -3.66 -18.88 -3.73
C ALA A 55 -2.96 -20.09 -4.38
N ILE A 56 -1.94 -20.65 -3.72
CA ILE A 56 -1.27 -21.90 -4.14
C ILE A 56 -2.19 -23.11 -3.92
N ARG A 57 -3.02 -23.07 -2.87
CA ARG A 57 -3.83 -24.20 -2.41
C ARG A 57 -5.29 -24.11 -2.83
N GLN A 58 -5.82 -22.90 -2.99
CA GLN A 58 -7.22 -22.67 -3.33
C GLN A 58 -7.40 -21.37 -4.13
N ASP A 59 -8.55 -21.20 -4.79
CA ASP A 59 -8.86 -19.92 -5.44
C ASP A 59 -9.29 -18.87 -4.40
N VAL A 60 -8.48 -17.83 -4.24
CA VAL A 60 -8.75 -16.67 -3.38
C VAL A 60 -8.85 -15.37 -4.17
N SER A 61 -9.05 -15.44 -5.49
CA SER A 61 -9.01 -14.27 -6.38
C SER A 61 -10.00 -13.17 -5.96
N LEU A 62 -11.22 -13.55 -5.56
CA LEU A 62 -12.23 -12.59 -5.08
C LEU A 62 -11.83 -11.93 -3.75
N HIS A 63 -11.31 -12.71 -2.79
CA HIS A 63 -10.83 -12.17 -1.52
C HIS A 63 -9.68 -11.18 -1.70
N ILE A 64 -8.78 -11.45 -2.65
CA ILE A 64 -7.68 -10.55 -3.00
C ILE A 64 -8.22 -9.23 -3.57
N ILE A 65 -9.15 -9.31 -4.52
CA ILE A 65 -9.75 -8.10 -5.14
C ILE A 65 -10.47 -7.28 -4.08
N GLU A 66 -11.28 -7.92 -3.23
CA GLU A 66 -12.01 -7.24 -2.17
C GLU A 66 -11.07 -6.62 -1.13
N PHE A 67 -10.04 -7.35 -0.70
CA PHE A 67 -9.03 -6.84 0.23
C PHE A 67 -8.33 -5.60 -0.34
N ILE A 68 -7.81 -5.68 -1.57
CA ILE A 68 -7.09 -4.56 -2.19
C ILE A 68 -8.02 -3.35 -2.35
N LYS A 69 -9.26 -3.57 -2.82
CA LYS A 69 -10.24 -2.50 -2.99
C LYS A 69 -10.54 -1.81 -1.66
N GLN A 70 -10.86 -2.57 -0.62
CA GLN A 70 -11.18 -2.01 0.70
C GLN A 70 -10.00 -1.27 1.30
N TRP A 71 -8.80 -1.86 1.21
CA TRP A 71 -7.60 -1.22 1.73
C TRP A 71 -7.31 0.10 1.00
N LEU A 72 -7.32 0.12 -0.34
CA LEU A 72 -7.07 1.34 -1.11
C LEU A 72 -8.10 2.44 -0.84
N MET A 73 -9.39 2.10 -0.74
CA MET A 73 -10.43 3.11 -0.47
C MET A 73 -10.20 3.79 0.89
N ASN A 74 -9.80 3.02 1.90
CA ASN A 74 -9.58 3.56 3.24
C ASN A 74 -8.24 4.31 3.35
N HIS A 75 -7.18 3.79 2.71
CA HIS A 75 -5.85 4.38 2.78
C HIS A 75 -5.75 5.67 1.96
N ILE A 76 -6.15 5.64 0.67
CA ILE A 76 -6.13 6.83 -0.21
C ILE A 76 -7.13 7.89 0.24
N GLY A 77 -8.31 7.46 0.69
CA GLY A 77 -9.36 8.36 1.17
C GLY A 77 -9.13 8.90 2.59
N GLY A 78 -8.20 8.32 3.35
CA GLY A 78 -7.96 8.64 4.76
C GLY A 78 -6.50 9.01 5.03
N SER A 79 -5.65 7.99 5.22
CA SER A 79 -4.24 8.15 5.58
C SER A 79 -3.48 9.05 4.60
N ASP A 80 -3.61 8.82 3.29
CA ASP A 80 -2.85 9.59 2.29
C ASP A 80 -3.26 11.07 2.26
N GLN A 81 -4.52 11.38 2.55
CA GLN A 81 -4.97 12.77 2.63
C GLN A 81 -4.31 13.53 3.79
N SER A 82 -3.89 12.80 4.83
CA SER A 82 -3.39 13.39 6.08
C SER A 82 -1.99 14.00 5.91
N TYR A 83 -1.16 13.45 5.00
CA TYR A 83 0.16 14.01 4.72
C TYR A 83 0.14 15.12 3.65
N VAL A 84 -0.93 15.27 2.86
CA VAL A 84 -1.02 16.28 1.78
C VAL A 84 -0.73 17.71 2.25
N PRO A 85 -1.26 18.19 3.39
CA PRO A 85 -0.95 19.53 3.88
C PRO A 85 0.54 19.72 4.18
N CYS A 86 1.22 18.68 4.68
CA CYS A 86 2.65 18.70 5.00
C CYS A 86 3.49 18.96 3.74
N LEU A 87 3.10 18.39 2.59
CA LEU A 87 3.79 18.58 1.31
C LEU A 87 3.61 19.97 0.69
N ARG A 88 2.55 20.72 1.06
CA ARG A 88 2.27 22.06 0.49
C ARG A 88 3.08 23.18 1.15
N THR A 89 3.78 22.88 2.24
CA THR A 89 4.43 23.89 3.09
C THR A 89 5.88 24.20 2.71
N MET A 90 6.50 23.45 1.81
CA MET A 90 7.85 23.73 1.32
C MET A 90 7.91 23.66 -0.21
N PRO A 91 8.55 24.63 -0.89
CA PRO A 91 8.77 24.55 -2.33
C PRO A 91 9.68 23.36 -2.62
N ILE A 92 9.28 22.53 -3.59
CA ILE A 92 10.17 21.55 -4.21
C ILE A 92 11.27 22.39 -4.87
N VAL A 93 12.50 22.25 -4.37
CA VAL A 93 13.69 22.96 -4.86
C VAL A 93 13.89 22.73 -6.35
#